data_AF-A0A1E7ID60-F1
#
_entry.id   AF-A0A1E7ID60-F1
#
_cell.length_a   1.000
_cell.length_b   1.000
_cell.length_c   1.000
_cell.angle_alpha   90.00
_cell.angle_beta   90.00
_cell.angle_gamma   90.00
#
_symmetry.space_group_name_H-M   'P 1'
#
loop_
_entity.id
_entity.type
_entity.pdbx_description
1 polymer ?
#
loop_
_entity_poly.entity_id
_entity_poly.type
_entity_poly.pdbx_seq_one_letter_code
_entity_poly.pdbx_strand_id
1 'polypeptide(L)'
;MIRNTITSKLSQAIGHLAPLRLPLVLRLALLLLTVVTSPAWSAIEATPLTDGDCVKCHKQPVEQLTTQGGKHNSELSCLECHSDHPPMGEALIPECSECHDGSDSDHFSLNNCQQCHQPHAPVIADFTTIGTVRTGCVSCHSDIDTAMNTVPSLHSEQDCSECHIEHGTDEGQVLTCLECHEAHSDEMTYSDCLSCHNPHQPTAYQWSNEPSANLCRACHSETVDMVINQGAAHATELSCIECHQSHPPQTEAVIPACAECHQADDSEHFKLEDCSSCHNPHAPLDIDLSDVSPIKPVCVSCHATPGKQLDQHPTAHTEMDCNECHQQHGDAMECLECHDGHSAEMNYNDCLNCHQPHQPLQLQFGDRGVKQQLCGSCHRVQLTQLVNNTSLHAELECIVCHKRTHKVILTCDNCHGEPHDSRMHQQFTNCSKCHKGPHNLRN
;
A
#
# COMPACT_ATOMS: atom_id res chain seq x y z
N MET A 1 50.84 11.48 20.20
CA MET A 1 51.31 11.88 21.55
C MET A 1 52.53 11.03 21.89
N ILE A 2 53.69 11.67 22.10
CA ILE A 2 54.87 11.25 22.91
C ILE A 2 55.51 9.89 22.51
N ARG A 3 56.61 9.76 21.74
CA ARG A 3 58.00 10.23 21.85
C ARG A 3 58.76 9.78 23.13
N ASN A 4 59.70 8.87 22.94
CA ASN A 4 60.97 8.65 23.67
C ASN A 4 60.94 8.40 25.19
N THR A 5 61.62 7.33 25.60
CA THR A 5 62.28 7.24 26.92
C THR A 5 63.53 6.34 26.77
N ILE A 6 64.70 6.93 26.55
CA ILE A 6 65.80 7.15 27.51
C ILE A 6 66.80 5.97 27.57
N THR A 7 68.04 6.38 27.32
CA THR A 7 69.33 5.70 27.33
C THR A 7 69.83 5.35 28.74
N SER A 8 70.96 4.62 28.75
CA SER A 8 72.02 4.61 29.78
C SER A 8 71.91 3.61 30.94
N LYS A 9 72.72 2.53 30.85
CA LYS A 9 73.67 2.08 31.90
C LYS A 9 74.89 1.43 31.20
N LEU A 10 76.02 2.14 31.18
CA LEU A 10 77.19 1.95 32.07
C LEU A 10 78.21 0.92 31.56
N SER A 11 79.26 1.48 30.98
CA SER A 11 80.59 0.90 30.77
C SER A 11 81.29 0.63 32.11
N GLN A 12 81.94 -0.54 32.24
CA GLN A 12 83.23 -0.70 32.95
C GLN A 12 83.69 -2.17 32.93
N ALA A 13 84.77 -2.44 32.20
CA ALA A 13 85.87 -3.32 32.64
C ALA A 13 87.00 -3.26 31.59
N ILE A 14 87.96 -2.35 31.81
CA ILE A 14 89.29 -2.38 31.20
C ILE A 14 90.21 -2.98 32.25
N GLY A 15 91.05 -3.95 31.87
CA GLY A 15 92.03 -4.52 32.80
C GLY A 15 93.02 -5.50 32.16
N HIS A 16 94.12 -4.94 31.66
CA HIS A 16 95.48 -5.50 31.65
C HIS A 16 95.80 -6.77 30.83
N LEU A 17 96.62 -6.59 29.79
CA LEU A 17 97.90 -7.31 29.60
C LEU A 17 98.79 -6.52 28.62
N ALA A 18 100.06 -6.35 29.00
CA ALA A 18 101.06 -5.49 28.36
C ALA A 18 101.76 -6.19 27.15
N PRO A 19 102.54 -5.44 26.34
CA PRO A 19 102.94 -5.85 24.99
C PRO A 19 104.33 -6.52 24.95
N LEU A 20 104.48 -7.59 24.16
CA LEU A 20 105.79 -8.15 23.83
C LEU A 20 106.29 -7.55 22.51
N ARG A 21 107.40 -6.80 22.58
CA ARG A 21 108.13 -6.25 21.43
C ARG A 21 109.12 -7.30 20.90
N LEU A 22 109.07 -7.59 19.59
CA LEU A 22 110.14 -8.26 18.84
C LEU A 22 110.43 -7.43 17.56
N PRO A 23 111.69 -7.34 17.09
CA PRO A 23 112.24 -6.13 16.51
C PRO A 23 112.02 -5.96 15.00
N LEU A 24 112.09 -4.70 14.60
CA LEU A 24 111.84 -4.07 13.29
C LEU A 24 112.69 -4.58 12.09
N VAL A 25 113.56 -5.57 12.26
CA VAL A 25 114.60 -5.91 11.25
C VAL A 25 114.22 -7.08 10.33
N LEU A 26 113.10 -7.77 10.56
CA LEU A 26 112.62 -8.84 9.67
C LEU A 26 111.36 -8.42 8.88
N ARG A 27 111.30 -7.15 8.49
CA ARG A 27 110.23 -6.58 7.63
C ARG A 27 110.61 -6.46 6.15
N LEU A 28 111.75 -6.98 5.67
CA LEU A 28 112.19 -6.68 4.31
C LEU A 28 112.81 -7.82 3.48
N ALA A 29 112.76 -9.08 3.91
CA ALA A 29 113.50 -10.16 3.25
C ALA A 29 112.69 -11.46 3.02
N LEU A 30 111.42 -11.35 2.62
CA LEU A 30 110.70 -12.47 1.98
C LEU A 30 109.57 -11.95 1.08
N LEU A 31 109.90 -10.98 0.23
CA LEU A 31 109.00 -10.38 -0.75
C LEU A 31 109.12 -11.05 -2.13
N LEU A 32 109.59 -12.30 -2.24
CA LEU A 32 109.96 -12.84 -3.57
C LEU A 32 109.91 -14.35 -3.81
N LEU A 33 109.26 -15.20 -3.00
CA LEU A 33 109.04 -16.60 -3.43
C LEU A 33 107.96 -17.30 -2.60
N THR A 34 106.71 -17.30 -3.09
CA THR A 34 105.70 -18.38 -2.98
C THR A 34 104.47 -17.95 -3.78
N VAL A 35 104.57 -18.03 -5.11
CA VAL A 35 103.39 -18.18 -5.96
C VAL A 35 102.97 -19.64 -5.84
N VAL A 36 102.03 -19.92 -4.93
CA VAL A 36 101.25 -21.16 -4.94
C VAL A 36 99.82 -20.73 -5.18
N THR A 37 99.32 -21.03 -6.37
CA THR A 37 97.96 -20.78 -6.80
C THR A 37 96.98 -21.52 -5.88
N SER A 38 96.35 -20.78 -4.97
CA SER A 38 95.10 -21.21 -4.36
C SER A 38 94.00 -21.02 -5.41
N PRO A 39 93.23 -22.04 -5.80
CA PRO A 39 92.02 -21.77 -6.55
C PRO A 39 91.05 -21.09 -5.57
N ALA A 40 90.89 -19.78 -5.71
CA ALA A 40 89.74 -19.08 -5.16
C ALA A 40 88.52 -19.56 -5.95
N TRP A 41 87.89 -20.64 -5.50
CA TRP A 41 86.49 -20.86 -5.81
C TRP A 41 85.71 -19.80 -5.05
N SER A 42 85.41 -18.69 -5.73
CA SER A 42 84.31 -17.83 -5.30
C SER A 42 83.07 -18.71 -5.28
N ALA A 43 82.50 -18.97 -4.10
CA ALA A 43 81.11 -19.37 -4.03
C ALA A 43 80.32 -18.25 -4.70
N ILE A 44 79.69 -18.56 -5.83
CA ILE A 44 78.70 -17.67 -6.43
C ILE A 44 77.58 -17.61 -5.41
N GLU A 45 77.45 -16.52 -4.67
CA GLU A 45 76.24 -16.26 -3.89
C GLU A 45 75.09 -16.16 -4.90
N ALA A 46 74.22 -17.17 -4.92
CA ALA A 46 73.03 -17.16 -5.74
C ALA A 46 72.18 -15.94 -5.34
N THR A 47 71.89 -15.07 -6.29
CA THR A 47 70.96 -13.96 -6.05
C THR A 47 69.58 -14.56 -5.77
N PRO A 48 68.93 -14.24 -4.65
CA PRO A 48 67.61 -14.78 -4.34
C PRO A 48 66.59 -14.33 -5.38
N LEU A 49 65.67 -15.23 -5.75
CA LEU A 49 64.61 -14.94 -6.71
C LEU A 49 63.68 -13.84 -6.16
N THR A 50 63.11 -13.06 -7.06
CA THR A 50 62.02 -12.11 -6.78
C THR A 50 60.78 -12.50 -7.59
N ASP A 51 59.60 -11.99 -7.22
CA ASP A 51 58.35 -12.25 -7.96
C ASP A 51 58.44 -11.85 -9.45
N GLY A 52 59.21 -10.79 -9.75
CA GLY A 52 59.48 -10.35 -11.12
C GLY A 52 60.35 -11.32 -11.94
N ASP A 53 60.99 -12.30 -11.29
CA ASP A 53 61.73 -13.36 -11.96
C ASP A 53 60.81 -14.53 -12.36
N CYS A 54 59.72 -14.76 -11.61
CA CYS A 54 58.80 -15.87 -11.82
C CYS A 54 58.10 -15.79 -13.19
N VAL A 55 57.65 -14.60 -13.60
CA VAL A 55 56.96 -14.36 -14.90
C VAL A 55 57.83 -14.70 -16.12
N LYS A 56 59.16 -14.70 -15.97
CA LYS A 56 60.09 -15.03 -17.06
C LYS A 56 59.91 -16.49 -17.51
N CYS A 57 59.46 -17.37 -16.62
CA CYS A 57 59.24 -18.80 -16.88
C CYS A 57 57.77 -19.21 -16.70
N HIS A 58 57.05 -18.68 -15.71
CA HIS A 58 55.66 -19.02 -15.35
C HIS A 58 54.66 -17.96 -15.82
N LYS A 59 54.64 -17.67 -17.13
CA LYS A 59 53.78 -16.62 -17.70
C LYS A 59 52.29 -16.83 -17.40
N GLN A 60 51.77 -18.02 -17.66
CA GLN A 60 50.35 -18.33 -17.48
C GLN A 60 49.92 -18.32 -15.99
N PRO A 61 50.61 -18.98 -15.05
CA PRO A 61 50.28 -18.87 -13.62
C PRO A 61 50.32 -17.43 -13.10
N VAL A 62 51.31 -16.64 -13.52
CA VAL A 62 51.40 -15.23 -13.11
C VAL A 62 50.25 -14.40 -13.69
N GLU A 63 49.86 -14.64 -14.95
CA GLU A 63 48.72 -13.97 -15.58
C GLU A 63 47.40 -14.36 -14.90
N GLN A 64 47.20 -15.65 -14.60
CA GLN A 64 46.05 -16.15 -13.84
C GLN A 64 45.98 -15.50 -12.46
N LEU A 65 47.08 -15.45 -11.72
CA LEU A 65 47.11 -14.81 -10.41
C LEU A 65 46.85 -13.31 -10.51
N THR A 66 47.44 -12.64 -11.50
CA THR A 66 47.25 -11.20 -11.72
C THR A 66 45.79 -10.84 -12.00
N THR A 67 45.05 -11.71 -12.69
CA THR A 67 43.68 -11.44 -13.14
C THR A 67 42.60 -12.05 -12.24
N GLN A 68 42.87 -13.19 -11.61
CA GLN A 68 41.91 -14.03 -10.86
C GLN A 68 42.45 -14.46 -9.48
N GLY A 69 43.58 -13.88 -9.04
CA GLY A 69 44.18 -14.15 -7.74
C GLY A 69 43.48 -13.50 -6.56
N GLY A 70 42.72 -12.43 -6.78
CA GLY A 70 42.14 -11.62 -5.71
C GLY A 70 43.23 -11.22 -4.71
N LYS A 71 42.99 -11.47 -3.41
CA LYS A 71 43.95 -11.19 -2.34
C LYS A 71 45.26 -11.98 -2.46
N HIS A 72 45.24 -13.18 -3.06
CA HIS A 72 46.47 -13.96 -3.26
C HIS A 72 47.46 -13.30 -4.21
N ASN A 73 47.00 -12.36 -5.05
CA ASN A 73 47.87 -11.56 -5.92
C ASN A 73 48.37 -10.27 -5.24
N SER A 74 47.55 -9.66 -4.39
CA SER A 74 47.84 -8.34 -3.81
C SER A 74 48.49 -8.40 -2.43
N GLU A 75 48.34 -9.50 -1.70
CA GLU A 75 48.77 -9.64 -0.30
C GLU A 75 49.85 -10.71 -0.10
N LEU A 76 50.14 -11.54 -1.12
CA LEU A 76 51.14 -12.62 -1.06
C LEU A 76 52.14 -12.49 -2.23
N SER A 77 53.38 -12.87 -1.96
CA SER A 77 54.45 -13.05 -2.94
C SER A 77 54.51 -14.50 -3.45
N CYS A 78 55.16 -14.72 -4.60
CA CYS A 78 55.29 -16.05 -5.17
C CYS A 78 56.03 -17.01 -4.23
N LEU A 79 56.98 -16.49 -3.45
CA LEU A 79 57.83 -17.27 -2.53
C LEU A 79 57.15 -17.57 -1.18
N GLU A 80 56.07 -16.87 -0.83
CA GLU A 80 55.25 -17.21 0.34
C GLU A 80 54.37 -18.43 0.08
N CYS A 81 53.98 -18.67 -1.19
CA CYS A 81 53.28 -19.88 -1.60
C CYS A 81 54.22 -20.99 -2.08
N HIS A 82 55.40 -20.68 -2.62
CA HIS A 82 56.36 -21.66 -3.10
C HIS A 82 57.69 -21.56 -2.35
N SER A 83 57.86 -22.44 -1.36
CA SER A 83 59.06 -22.45 -0.51
C SER A 83 60.32 -22.97 -1.22
N ASP A 84 60.15 -23.75 -2.29
CA ASP A 84 61.23 -24.41 -3.02
C ASP A 84 61.05 -24.29 -4.55
N HIS A 85 62.17 -24.29 -5.28
CA HIS A 85 62.18 -24.23 -6.74
C HIS A 85 63.26 -25.18 -7.32
N PRO A 86 62.99 -25.93 -8.42
CA PRO A 86 63.98 -26.80 -9.03
C PRO A 86 65.26 -26.06 -9.47
N PRO A 87 66.46 -26.66 -9.32
CA PRO A 87 66.76 -28.02 -8.87
C PRO A 87 66.91 -28.17 -7.35
N MET A 88 66.63 -27.12 -6.56
CA MET A 88 66.87 -27.10 -5.11
C MET A 88 65.78 -27.82 -4.30
N GLY A 89 64.59 -27.99 -4.87
CA GLY A 89 63.48 -28.76 -4.31
C GLY A 89 62.31 -28.83 -5.29
N GLU A 90 61.25 -29.55 -4.91
CA GLU A 90 59.98 -29.56 -5.65
C GLU A 90 59.16 -28.33 -5.25
N ALA A 91 58.54 -27.66 -6.23
CA ALA A 91 57.65 -26.54 -5.94
C ALA A 91 56.34 -27.05 -5.32
N LEU A 92 56.31 -27.07 -3.99
CA LEU A 92 55.14 -27.42 -3.18
C LEU A 92 54.34 -26.15 -2.87
N ILE A 93 53.01 -26.29 -2.87
CA ILE A 93 52.07 -25.27 -2.39
C ILE A 93 51.62 -25.74 -0.99
N PRO A 94 51.67 -24.90 0.05
CA PRO A 94 51.14 -25.21 1.37
C PRO A 94 49.67 -25.65 1.32
N GLU A 95 49.25 -26.45 2.30
CA GLU A 95 47.83 -26.78 2.43
C GLU A 95 47.01 -25.52 2.72
N CYS A 96 45.82 -25.41 2.13
CA CYS A 96 44.99 -24.20 2.25
C CYS A 96 44.71 -23.82 3.71
N SER A 97 44.57 -24.82 4.59
CA SER A 97 44.31 -24.65 6.02
C SER A 97 45.48 -24.06 6.83
N GLU A 98 46.69 -23.98 6.24
CA GLU A 98 47.82 -23.30 6.90
C GLU A 98 47.64 -21.78 6.94
N CYS A 99 46.85 -21.23 6.01
CA CYS A 99 46.56 -19.80 5.90
C CYS A 99 45.07 -19.47 6.11
N HIS A 100 44.15 -20.41 5.83
CA HIS A 100 42.71 -20.24 6.01
C HIS A 100 42.23 -21.05 7.22
N ASP A 101 41.97 -20.36 8.33
CA ASP A 101 41.50 -21.00 9.56
C ASP A 101 39.98 -21.16 9.56
N GLY A 102 39.48 -22.35 9.92
CA GLY A 102 38.05 -22.63 10.00
C GLY A 102 37.30 -21.79 11.04
N SER A 103 38.00 -21.18 12.00
CA SER A 103 37.43 -20.23 12.96
C SER A 103 37.19 -18.83 12.37
N ASP A 104 37.82 -18.49 11.24
CA ASP A 104 37.59 -17.22 10.54
C ASP A 104 36.33 -17.27 9.67
N SER A 105 35.98 -18.46 9.15
CA SER A 105 34.74 -18.72 8.42
C SER A 105 34.47 -20.23 8.33
N ASP A 106 33.21 -20.62 8.52
CA ASP A 106 32.75 -22.00 8.36
C ASP A 106 33.07 -22.56 6.95
N HIS A 107 33.14 -21.71 5.93
CA HIS A 107 33.57 -22.06 4.57
C HIS A 107 34.98 -22.67 4.54
N PHE A 108 35.91 -22.15 5.34
CA PHE A 108 37.29 -22.65 5.38
C PHE A 108 37.41 -24.02 6.06
N SER A 109 36.35 -24.49 6.72
CA SER A 109 36.27 -25.85 7.26
C SER A 109 35.82 -26.89 6.23
N LEU A 110 35.49 -26.48 5.00
CA LEU A 110 35.09 -27.38 3.93
C LEU A 110 36.29 -28.18 3.38
N ASN A 111 36.00 -29.40 2.92
CA ASN A 111 37.01 -30.27 2.31
C ASN A 111 37.02 -30.14 0.79
N ASN A 112 38.11 -30.58 0.15
CA ASN A 112 38.28 -30.60 -1.30
C ASN A 112 38.27 -29.20 -1.97
N CYS A 113 38.93 -28.22 -1.36
CA CYS A 113 38.99 -26.83 -1.83
C CYS A 113 39.34 -26.71 -3.33
N GLN A 114 40.23 -27.59 -3.82
CA GLN A 114 40.69 -27.62 -5.21
C GLN A 114 39.63 -28.03 -6.25
N GLN A 115 38.48 -28.56 -5.81
CA GLN A 115 37.35 -28.81 -6.72
C GLN A 115 36.69 -27.51 -7.19
N CYS A 116 36.79 -26.45 -6.38
CA CYS A 116 36.20 -25.15 -6.70
C CYS A 116 37.28 -24.07 -6.93
N HIS A 117 38.38 -24.10 -6.17
CA HIS A 117 39.42 -23.08 -6.20
C HIS A 117 40.68 -23.59 -6.88
N GLN A 118 41.14 -22.89 -7.91
CA GLN A 118 42.46 -23.14 -8.48
C GLN A 118 43.51 -22.32 -7.72
N PRO A 119 44.67 -22.88 -7.29
CA PRO A 119 45.66 -22.13 -6.50
C PRO A 119 46.19 -20.84 -7.13
N HIS A 120 46.30 -20.78 -8.47
CA HIS A 120 46.70 -19.56 -9.21
C HIS A 120 45.51 -18.74 -9.72
N ALA A 121 44.27 -19.22 -9.54
CA ALA A 121 43.04 -18.53 -9.89
C ALA A 121 41.93 -18.85 -8.86
N PRO A 122 42.10 -18.47 -7.59
CA PRO A 122 41.17 -18.79 -6.52
C PRO A 122 39.84 -18.05 -6.63
N VAL A 123 39.77 -16.92 -7.34
CA VAL A 123 38.51 -16.20 -7.59
C VAL A 123 37.71 -16.95 -8.65
N ILE A 124 36.49 -17.36 -8.28
CA ILE A 124 35.55 -18.02 -9.18
C ILE A 124 34.77 -16.95 -9.95
N ALA A 125 34.99 -16.89 -11.27
CA ALA A 125 34.30 -15.95 -12.16
C ALA A 125 33.01 -16.52 -12.76
N ASP A 126 32.77 -17.83 -12.65
CA ASP A 126 31.57 -18.46 -13.21
C ASP A 126 31.27 -19.79 -12.50
N PHE A 127 30.22 -19.81 -11.69
CA PHE A 127 29.79 -21.02 -10.97
C PHE A 127 29.21 -22.11 -11.88
N THR A 128 28.71 -21.76 -13.07
CA THR A 128 28.14 -22.74 -14.02
C THR A 128 29.18 -23.76 -14.50
N THR A 129 30.47 -23.44 -14.34
CA THR A 129 31.60 -24.30 -14.74
C THR A 129 32.03 -25.30 -13.67
N ILE A 130 31.56 -25.15 -12.42
CA ILE A 130 32.05 -25.90 -11.24
C ILE A 130 31.03 -26.95 -10.77
N GLY A 131 29.78 -26.86 -11.22
CA GLY A 131 28.72 -27.82 -10.89
C GLY A 131 28.01 -27.47 -9.57
N THR A 132 27.85 -28.45 -8.67
CA THR A 132 27.07 -28.26 -7.42
C THR A 132 27.84 -27.40 -6.40
N VAL A 133 27.39 -26.17 -6.15
CA VAL A 133 28.06 -25.22 -5.24
C VAL A 133 27.29 -24.95 -3.94
N ARG A 134 26.06 -25.48 -3.80
CA ARG A 134 25.18 -25.22 -2.65
C ARG A 134 25.87 -25.40 -1.30
N THR A 135 26.62 -26.48 -1.07
CA THR A 135 27.36 -26.71 0.18
C THR A 135 28.36 -25.60 0.49
N GLY A 136 29.00 -25.03 -0.54
CA GLY A 136 29.89 -23.88 -0.41
C GLY A 136 29.13 -22.62 0.01
N CYS A 137 28.02 -22.31 -0.67
CA CYS A 137 27.22 -21.10 -0.41
C CYS A 137 26.61 -21.11 1.01
N VAL A 138 25.99 -22.21 1.42
CA VAL A 138 25.26 -22.30 2.69
C VAL A 138 26.17 -22.35 3.92
N SER A 139 27.47 -22.57 3.73
CA SER A 139 28.46 -22.43 4.82
C SER A 139 28.54 -20.99 5.34
N CYS A 140 28.24 -19.99 4.51
CA CYS A 140 28.13 -18.58 4.92
C CYS A 140 26.68 -18.08 4.91
N HIS A 141 25.84 -18.59 4.01
CA HIS A 141 24.43 -18.18 3.82
C HIS A 141 23.44 -19.22 4.39
N SER A 142 23.69 -19.67 5.62
CA SER A 142 22.86 -20.69 6.28
C SER A 142 21.42 -20.21 6.56
N ASP A 143 21.23 -18.91 6.68
CA ASP A 143 19.94 -18.24 6.77
C ASP A 143 19.12 -18.39 5.48
N ILE A 144 19.76 -18.27 4.31
CA ILE A 144 19.12 -18.50 3.01
C ILE A 144 18.68 -19.96 2.85
N ASP A 145 19.54 -20.90 3.23
CA ASP A 145 19.16 -22.33 3.20
C ASP A 145 17.95 -22.60 4.10
N THR A 146 17.97 -22.04 5.31
CA THR A 146 16.85 -22.15 6.26
C THR A 146 15.57 -21.55 5.66
N ALA A 147 15.67 -20.39 5.01
CA ALA A 147 14.55 -19.71 4.38
C ALA A 147 13.92 -20.56 3.25
N MET A 148 14.73 -21.08 2.34
CA MET A 148 14.29 -21.92 1.22
C MET A 148 13.69 -23.25 1.68
N ASN A 149 14.12 -23.79 2.83
CA ASN A 149 13.57 -25.01 3.43
C ASN A 149 12.29 -24.75 4.23
N THR A 150 12.11 -23.56 4.78
CA THR A 150 10.91 -23.16 5.54
C THR A 150 9.71 -22.97 4.62
N VAL A 151 9.94 -22.48 3.40
CA VAL A 151 8.92 -22.30 2.37
C VAL A 151 9.35 -23.05 1.11
N PRO A 152 9.18 -24.37 1.06
CA PRO A 152 9.63 -25.18 -0.07
C PRO A 152 8.98 -24.76 -1.38
N SER A 153 9.78 -24.67 -2.43
CA SER A 153 9.34 -24.45 -3.81
C SER A 153 10.21 -25.26 -4.77
N LEU A 154 9.93 -25.19 -6.07
CA LEU A 154 10.80 -25.82 -7.08
C LEU A 154 12.23 -25.26 -7.06
N HIS A 155 12.42 -24.02 -6.61
CA HIS A 155 13.75 -23.41 -6.44
C HIS A 155 14.52 -24.04 -5.27
N SER A 156 13.84 -24.62 -4.28
CA SER A 156 14.51 -25.28 -3.15
C SER A 156 15.29 -26.54 -3.57
N GLU A 157 14.95 -27.13 -4.72
CA GLU A 157 15.63 -28.29 -5.30
C GLU A 157 16.77 -27.90 -6.26
N GLN A 158 16.88 -26.62 -6.63
CA GLN A 158 17.92 -26.12 -7.52
C GLN A 158 19.22 -25.83 -6.77
N ASP A 159 20.34 -25.94 -7.48
CA ASP A 159 21.64 -25.49 -6.94
C ASP A 159 21.73 -23.95 -7.02
N CYS A 160 22.47 -23.33 -6.10
CA CYS A 160 22.58 -21.87 -6.03
C CYS A 160 23.15 -21.26 -7.33
N SER A 161 24.00 -22.02 -8.04
CA SER A 161 24.60 -21.63 -9.32
C SER A 161 23.60 -21.43 -10.47
N GLU A 162 22.39 -21.97 -10.34
CA GLU A 162 21.33 -21.81 -11.35
C GLU A 162 20.76 -20.39 -11.37
N CYS A 163 21.01 -19.58 -10.33
CA CYS A 163 20.59 -18.18 -10.26
C CYS A 163 21.74 -17.22 -9.95
N HIS A 164 22.72 -17.63 -9.14
CA HIS A 164 23.90 -16.84 -8.78
C HIS A 164 25.11 -17.32 -9.58
N ILE A 165 25.59 -16.51 -10.53
CA ILE A 165 26.64 -16.94 -11.46
C ILE A 165 28.06 -16.54 -11.05
N GLU A 166 28.23 -15.59 -10.12
CA GLU A 166 29.55 -15.09 -9.69
C GLU A 166 29.70 -15.03 -8.16
N HIS A 167 30.94 -15.18 -7.66
CA HIS A 167 31.26 -15.08 -6.23
C HIS A 167 31.93 -13.73 -5.90
N GLY A 168 31.35 -12.96 -4.96
CA GLY A 168 32.05 -11.83 -4.32
C GLY A 168 32.14 -10.54 -5.13
N THR A 169 31.19 -10.26 -6.02
CA THR A 169 31.02 -8.93 -6.63
C THR A 169 29.99 -8.12 -5.85
N ASP A 170 30.25 -6.81 -5.65
CA ASP A 170 29.32 -5.88 -4.95
C ASP A 170 27.96 -5.76 -5.65
N GLU A 171 27.90 -6.15 -6.93
CA GLU A 171 26.73 -6.07 -7.80
C GLU A 171 26.08 -7.43 -8.07
N GLY A 172 26.66 -8.52 -7.53
CA GLY A 172 26.23 -9.92 -7.68
C GLY A 172 25.43 -10.20 -8.94
N GLN A 173 26.06 -10.73 -10.00
CA GLN A 173 25.30 -11.14 -11.18
C GLN A 173 24.31 -12.26 -10.78
N VAL A 174 23.05 -11.86 -10.60
CA VAL A 174 21.91 -12.75 -10.36
C VAL A 174 21.02 -12.68 -11.59
N LEU A 175 20.57 -13.83 -12.08
CA LEU A 175 19.56 -13.89 -13.12
C LEU A 175 18.28 -13.20 -12.63
N THR A 176 17.64 -12.43 -13.49
CA THR A 176 16.35 -11.80 -13.14
C THR A 176 15.22 -12.82 -13.23
N CYS A 177 14.13 -12.64 -12.46
CA CYS A 177 12.96 -13.52 -12.55
C CYS A 177 12.44 -13.65 -13.99
N LEU A 178 12.50 -12.55 -14.75
CA LEU A 178 11.96 -12.44 -16.11
C LEU A 178 12.76 -13.21 -17.17
N GLU A 179 13.93 -13.75 -16.81
CA GLU A 179 14.69 -14.62 -17.71
C GLU A 179 14.11 -16.04 -17.79
N CYS A 180 13.32 -16.44 -16.79
CA CYS A 180 12.70 -17.77 -16.72
C CYS A 180 11.19 -17.72 -16.53
N HIS A 181 10.66 -16.66 -15.90
CA HIS A 181 9.25 -16.49 -15.60
C HIS A 181 8.62 -15.42 -16.49
N GLU A 182 7.42 -15.71 -16.97
CA GLU A 182 6.57 -14.72 -17.61
C GLU A 182 5.99 -13.78 -16.55
N ALA A 183 5.98 -12.49 -16.85
CA ALA A 183 5.41 -11.48 -15.97
C ALA A 183 3.88 -11.61 -15.88
N HIS A 184 3.28 -11.13 -14.78
CA HIS A 184 1.82 -11.07 -14.65
C HIS A 184 1.21 -9.90 -15.46
N SER A 185 2.02 -8.99 -15.99
CA SER A 185 1.64 -8.00 -17.00
C SER A 185 2.84 -7.58 -17.84
N ASP A 186 2.58 -7.07 -19.05
CA ASP A 186 3.62 -6.64 -20.00
C ASP A 186 4.50 -5.47 -19.48
N GLU A 187 4.05 -4.79 -18.42
CA GLU A 187 4.69 -3.59 -17.88
C GLU A 187 5.54 -3.88 -16.64
N MET A 188 5.46 -5.09 -16.08
CA MET A 188 6.21 -5.44 -14.87
C MET A 188 7.71 -5.59 -15.13
N THR A 189 8.49 -5.03 -14.24
CA THR A 189 9.94 -5.14 -14.19
C THR A 189 10.38 -6.12 -13.10
N TYR A 190 11.66 -6.50 -13.10
CA TYR A 190 12.23 -7.32 -12.01
C TYR A 190 12.03 -6.69 -10.62
N SER A 191 12.13 -5.36 -10.52
CA SER A 191 11.90 -4.66 -9.24
C SER A 191 10.46 -4.81 -8.75
N ASP A 192 9.49 -4.91 -9.66
CA ASP A 192 8.08 -5.11 -9.30
C ASP A 192 7.85 -6.51 -8.73
N CYS A 193 8.55 -7.53 -9.25
CA CYS A 193 8.51 -8.89 -8.69
C CYS A 193 8.90 -8.89 -7.21
N LEU A 194 9.94 -8.14 -6.84
CA LEU A 194 10.47 -8.04 -5.46
C LEU A 194 9.54 -7.30 -4.49
N SER A 195 8.49 -6.64 -5.00
CA SER A 195 7.48 -5.99 -4.15
C SER A 195 6.61 -7.01 -3.43
N CYS A 196 6.49 -8.23 -3.97
CA CYS A 196 5.62 -9.29 -3.45
C CYS A 196 6.33 -10.64 -3.26
N HIS A 197 7.34 -10.93 -4.09
CA HIS A 197 8.07 -12.19 -4.08
C HIS A 197 9.43 -12.01 -3.43
N ASN A 198 9.72 -12.83 -2.42
CA ASN A 198 11.07 -12.99 -1.91
C ASN A 198 11.83 -13.97 -2.84
N PRO A 199 13.00 -13.62 -3.41
CA PRO A 199 13.75 -14.50 -4.31
C PRO A 199 14.08 -15.88 -3.72
N HIS A 200 14.26 -15.98 -2.41
CA HIS A 200 14.55 -17.24 -1.71
C HIS A 200 13.31 -17.88 -1.08
N GLN A 201 12.15 -17.22 -1.15
CA GLN A 201 10.84 -17.75 -0.75
C GLN A 201 9.75 -17.28 -1.71
N PRO A 202 9.83 -17.60 -3.01
CA PRO A 202 8.99 -16.97 -4.03
C PRO A 202 7.49 -17.27 -3.87
N THR A 203 7.13 -18.29 -3.09
CA THR A 203 5.73 -18.66 -2.80
C THR A 203 5.20 -18.12 -1.47
N ALA A 204 6.07 -17.56 -0.62
CA ALA A 204 5.66 -16.80 0.56
C ALA A 204 5.44 -15.35 0.14
N TYR A 205 4.28 -15.08 -0.47
CA TYR A 205 3.85 -13.75 -0.83
C TYR A 205 3.92 -12.83 0.40
N GLN A 206 4.80 -11.83 0.34
CA GLN A 206 5.00 -10.84 1.39
C GLN A 206 5.27 -9.50 0.74
N TRP A 207 4.60 -8.45 1.24
CA TRP A 207 4.82 -7.11 0.72
C TRP A 207 5.97 -6.46 1.48
N SER A 208 7.04 -6.14 0.75
CA SER A 208 8.22 -5.47 1.30
C SER A 208 8.09 -3.95 1.29
N ASN A 209 7.21 -3.41 0.43
CA ASN A 209 6.89 -2.00 0.23
C ASN A 209 5.40 -1.87 -0.13
N GLU A 210 4.86 -0.64 -0.18
CA GLU A 210 3.49 -0.41 -0.67
C GLU A 210 3.42 -0.65 -2.19
N PRO A 211 2.77 -1.74 -2.66
CA PRO A 211 2.67 -2.00 -4.08
C PRO A 211 1.67 -1.01 -4.72
N SER A 212 1.98 -0.55 -5.93
CA SER A 212 1.02 0.27 -6.68
C SER A 212 -0.25 -0.55 -7.00
N ALA A 213 -1.40 0.11 -7.10
CA ALA A 213 -2.66 -0.54 -7.46
C ALA A 213 -2.59 -1.29 -8.81
N ASN A 214 -1.70 -0.85 -9.73
CA ASN A 214 -1.48 -1.52 -11.01
C ASN A 214 -0.84 -2.91 -10.86
N LEU A 215 -0.07 -3.16 -9.81
CA LEU A 215 0.46 -4.50 -9.54
C LEU A 215 -0.67 -5.45 -9.11
N CYS A 216 -1.62 -4.97 -8.31
CA CYS A 216 -2.80 -5.74 -7.90
C CYS A 216 -3.70 -6.07 -9.11
N ARG A 217 -3.82 -5.12 -10.04
CA ARG A 217 -4.63 -5.23 -11.28
C ARG A 217 -4.19 -6.38 -12.18
N ALA A 218 -2.93 -6.81 -12.10
CA ALA A 218 -2.43 -7.96 -12.87
C ALA A 218 -3.24 -9.25 -12.63
N CYS A 219 -3.75 -9.42 -11.40
CA CYS A 219 -4.62 -10.56 -11.03
C CYS A 219 -6.06 -10.12 -10.74
N HIS A 220 -6.27 -8.93 -10.19
CA HIS A 220 -7.56 -8.43 -9.72
C HIS A 220 -8.11 -7.31 -10.61
N SER A 221 -8.05 -7.48 -11.93
CA SER A 221 -8.40 -6.43 -12.90
C SER A 221 -9.78 -5.83 -12.64
N GLU A 222 -10.83 -6.67 -12.57
CA GLU A 222 -12.21 -6.24 -12.35
C GLU A 222 -12.39 -5.52 -11.01
N THR A 223 -11.82 -6.05 -9.93
CA THR A 223 -11.94 -5.45 -8.59
C THR A 223 -11.20 -4.12 -8.50
N VAL A 224 -9.98 -4.04 -9.05
CA VAL A 224 -9.20 -2.80 -9.07
C VAL A 224 -9.91 -1.74 -9.93
N ASP A 225 -10.52 -2.14 -11.06
CA ASP A 225 -11.35 -1.23 -11.85
C ASP A 225 -12.60 -0.76 -11.11
N MET A 226 -13.25 -1.64 -10.35
CA MET A 226 -14.38 -1.26 -9.51
C MET A 226 -13.95 -0.21 -8.48
N VAL A 227 -12.86 -0.43 -7.74
CA VAL A 227 -12.36 0.54 -6.76
C VAL A 227 -12.02 1.87 -7.44
N ILE A 228 -11.28 1.85 -8.55
CA ILE A 228 -10.86 3.09 -9.21
C ILE A 228 -12.07 3.91 -9.71
N ASN A 229 -13.10 3.25 -10.21
CA ASN A 229 -14.25 3.94 -10.79
C ASN A 229 -15.37 4.24 -9.79
N GLN A 230 -15.48 3.47 -8.70
CA GLN A 230 -16.65 3.47 -7.81
C GLN A 230 -16.27 3.47 -6.31
N GLY A 231 -14.99 3.36 -5.97
CA GLY A 231 -14.47 3.28 -4.60
C GLY A 231 -14.57 4.57 -3.79
N ALA A 232 -14.92 5.70 -4.42
CA ALA A 232 -14.97 7.02 -3.78
C ALA A 232 -13.67 7.32 -3.00
N ALA A 233 -13.75 7.67 -1.72
CA ALA A 233 -12.57 7.96 -0.89
C ALA A 233 -11.64 6.76 -0.74
N HIS A 234 -12.13 5.51 -0.84
CA HIS A 234 -11.25 4.33 -0.81
C HIS A 234 -10.33 4.24 -2.03
N ALA A 235 -10.70 4.90 -3.14
CA ALA A 235 -9.88 4.91 -4.35
C ALA A 235 -8.77 5.99 -4.32
N THR A 236 -8.96 7.05 -3.52
CA THR A 236 -8.07 8.23 -3.53
C THR A 236 -7.26 8.40 -2.26
N GLU A 237 -7.77 7.94 -1.12
CA GLU A 237 -7.15 8.14 0.19
C GLU A 237 -6.51 6.88 0.77
N LEU A 238 -6.75 5.71 0.16
CA LEU A 238 -6.27 4.41 0.63
C LEU A 238 -5.58 3.63 -0.49
N SER A 239 -4.62 2.80 -0.08
CA SER A 239 -4.00 1.76 -0.86
C SER A 239 -4.65 0.40 -0.60
N CYS A 240 -4.43 -0.56 -1.49
CA CYS A 240 -5.01 -1.90 -1.37
C CYS A 240 -4.59 -2.60 -0.06
N ILE A 241 -3.34 -2.39 0.38
CA ILE A 241 -2.76 -3.11 1.52
C ILE A 241 -3.14 -2.54 2.89
N GLU A 242 -3.68 -1.32 2.93
CA GLU A 242 -4.22 -0.74 4.16
C GLU A 242 -5.49 -1.49 4.61
N CYS A 243 -6.27 -2.01 3.66
CA CYS A 243 -7.41 -2.89 3.94
C CYS A 243 -7.06 -4.38 3.82
N HIS A 244 -6.25 -4.78 2.84
CA HIS A 244 -5.83 -6.16 2.67
C HIS A 244 -4.44 -6.35 3.28
N GLN A 245 -4.36 -6.83 4.53
CA GLN A 245 -3.09 -6.94 5.27
C GLN A 245 -2.32 -8.26 5.05
N SER A 246 -2.93 -9.23 4.37
CA SER A 246 -2.27 -10.46 3.93
C SER A 246 -2.76 -10.93 2.57
N HIS A 247 -1.92 -11.70 1.86
CA HIS A 247 -2.30 -12.46 0.68
C HIS A 247 -2.18 -13.97 0.97
N PRO A 248 -3.10 -14.83 0.50
CA PRO A 248 -2.97 -16.28 0.66
C PRO A 248 -1.61 -16.79 0.12
N PRO A 249 -0.97 -17.79 0.78
CA PRO A 249 -1.48 -18.61 1.88
C PRO A 249 -1.22 -18.04 3.29
N GLN A 250 -0.62 -16.86 3.41
CA GLN A 250 -0.49 -16.16 4.70
C GLN A 250 -1.91 -15.85 5.20
N THR A 251 -2.16 -16.08 6.50
CA THR A 251 -3.41 -15.89 7.29
C THR A 251 -4.63 -15.35 6.52
N GLU A 252 -5.78 -16.05 6.61
CA GLU A 252 -7.06 -15.60 6.05
C GLU A 252 -7.29 -14.12 6.36
N ALA A 253 -7.52 -13.35 5.29
CA ALA A 253 -7.52 -11.89 5.27
C ALA A 253 -8.25 -11.26 6.45
N VAL A 254 -7.56 -10.42 7.22
CA VAL A 254 -8.18 -9.54 8.20
C VAL A 254 -8.40 -8.20 7.51
N ILE A 255 -9.60 -8.01 6.95
CA ILE A 255 -10.05 -6.67 6.57
C ILE A 255 -10.38 -5.93 7.88
N PRO A 256 -9.82 -4.72 8.13
CA PRO A 256 -10.14 -3.91 9.30
C PRO A 256 -11.65 -3.71 9.44
N ALA A 257 -12.13 -3.60 10.68
CA ALA A 257 -13.54 -3.28 10.89
C ALA A 257 -13.83 -1.87 10.34
N CYS A 258 -15.00 -1.67 9.73
CA CYS A 258 -15.38 -0.36 9.16
C CYS A 258 -15.26 0.78 10.18
N ALA A 259 -15.56 0.48 11.45
CA ALA A 259 -15.49 1.42 12.57
C ALA A 259 -14.06 1.86 12.95
N GLU A 260 -13.01 1.22 12.42
CA GLU A 260 -11.63 1.69 12.60
C GLU A 260 -11.38 3.00 11.83
N CYS A 261 -12.09 3.20 10.71
CA CYS A 261 -12.00 4.42 9.90
C CYS A 261 -13.26 5.28 9.96
N HIS A 262 -14.45 4.68 10.05
CA HIS A 262 -15.75 5.36 10.12
C HIS A 262 -16.22 5.51 11.57
N GLN A 263 -15.89 6.63 12.20
CA GLN A 263 -16.15 6.81 13.63
C GLN A 263 -17.62 7.11 13.92
N ALA A 264 -18.17 6.45 14.93
CA ALA A 264 -19.57 6.62 15.37
C ALA A 264 -19.97 8.07 15.72
N ASP A 265 -19.00 8.92 16.07
CA ASP A 265 -19.24 10.33 16.40
C ASP A 265 -19.40 11.21 15.16
N ASP A 266 -18.96 10.76 13.98
CA ASP A 266 -19.07 11.51 12.73
C ASP A 266 -20.49 11.42 12.13
N SER A 267 -21.20 10.33 12.39
CA SER A 267 -22.57 10.12 11.93
C SER A 267 -23.29 9.04 12.76
N GLU A 268 -24.56 9.28 13.12
CA GLU A 268 -25.41 8.26 13.74
C GLU A 268 -25.56 7.01 12.86
N HIS A 269 -25.41 7.15 11.53
CA HIS A 269 -25.42 6.02 10.60
C HIS A 269 -24.23 5.07 10.83
N PHE A 270 -23.07 5.57 11.24
CA PHE A 270 -21.89 4.74 11.49
C PHE A 270 -21.97 3.92 12.78
N LYS A 271 -23.05 4.09 13.57
CA LYS A 271 -23.36 3.23 14.73
C LYS A 271 -24.10 1.95 14.35
N LEU A 272 -24.55 1.84 13.10
CA LEU A 272 -25.24 0.65 12.61
C LEU A 272 -24.27 -0.52 12.45
N GLU A 273 -24.77 -1.73 12.63
CA GLU A 273 -24.03 -2.97 12.41
C GLU A 273 -24.24 -3.49 10.98
N ASP A 274 -23.43 -4.45 10.55
CA ASP A 274 -23.53 -5.14 9.24
C ASP A 274 -23.49 -4.19 8.03
N CYS A 275 -22.49 -3.30 8.00
CA CYS A 275 -22.31 -2.31 6.94
C CYS A 275 -22.24 -2.95 5.53
N SER A 276 -21.63 -4.14 5.44
CA SER A 276 -21.44 -4.89 4.20
C SER A 276 -22.71 -5.46 3.58
N SER A 277 -23.82 -5.52 4.33
CA SER A 277 -25.11 -5.91 3.78
C SER A 277 -25.63 -4.92 2.72
N CYS A 278 -25.17 -3.67 2.81
CA CYS A 278 -25.61 -2.57 1.94
C CYS A 278 -24.44 -1.93 1.19
N HIS A 279 -23.27 -1.81 1.82
CA HIS A 279 -22.08 -1.19 1.23
C HIS A 279 -21.08 -2.24 0.77
N ASN A 280 -20.74 -2.21 -0.51
CA ASN A 280 -19.57 -2.92 -1.01
C ASN A 280 -18.31 -2.08 -0.70
N PRO A 281 -17.30 -2.58 0.03
CA PRO A 281 -16.08 -1.80 0.32
C PRO A 281 -15.33 -1.33 -0.93
N HIS A 282 -15.48 -2.02 -2.06
CA HIS A 282 -14.88 -1.62 -3.34
C HIS A 282 -15.76 -0.68 -4.17
N ALA A 283 -17.04 -0.56 -3.84
CA ALA A 283 -18.01 0.34 -4.48
C ALA A 283 -19.00 0.89 -3.43
N PRO A 284 -18.54 1.67 -2.44
CA PRO A 284 -19.33 1.97 -1.24
C PRO A 284 -20.57 2.82 -1.52
N LEU A 285 -20.64 3.50 -2.66
CA LEU A 285 -21.79 4.30 -3.07
C LEU A 285 -22.75 3.57 -4.01
N ASP A 286 -22.35 2.39 -4.51
CA ASP A 286 -23.22 1.53 -5.31
C ASP A 286 -24.01 0.62 -4.37
N ILE A 287 -25.17 1.11 -3.95
CA ILE A 287 -26.00 0.50 -2.90
C ILE A 287 -27.31 0.04 -3.54
N ASP A 288 -27.58 -1.26 -3.42
CA ASP A 288 -28.90 -1.80 -3.74
C ASP A 288 -29.76 -1.85 -2.47
N LEU A 289 -30.79 -1.00 -2.42
CA LEU A 289 -31.71 -0.94 -1.28
C LEU A 289 -32.83 -1.99 -1.40
N SER A 290 -33.00 -2.68 -2.53
CA SER A 290 -34.18 -3.51 -2.81
C SER A 290 -34.28 -4.75 -1.91
N ASP A 291 -33.15 -5.29 -1.47
CA ASP A 291 -33.08 -6.50 -0.64
C ASP A 291 -32.90 -6.22 0.86
N VAL A 292 -32.88 -4.95 1.26
CA VAL A 292 -32.67 -4.55 2.67
C VAL A 292 -34.02 -4.36 3.36
N SER A 293 -34.34 -5.21 4.33
CA SER A 293 -35.51 -5.05 5.21
C SER A 293 -35.25 -5.65 6.61
N PRO A 294 -35.66 -4.97 7.70
CA PRO A 294 -36.34 -3.67 7.74
C PRO A 294 -35.36 -2.51 7.55
N ILE A 295 -35.66 -1.61 6.61
CA ILE A 295 -34.73 -0.51 6.23
C ILE A 295 -34.97 0.77 7.05
N LYS A 296 -36.17 0.94 7.60
CA LYS A 296 -36.57 2.17 8.32
C LYS A 296 -35.56 2.63 9.37
N PRO A 297 -35.00 1.77 10.26
CA PRO A 297 -34.01 2.20 11.25
C PRO A 297 -32.75 2.82 10.63
N VAL A 298 -32.33 2.31 9.47
CA VAL A 298 -31.17 2.80 8.71
C VAL A 298 -31.47 4.18 8.14
N CYS A 299 -32.64 4.36 7.51
CA CYS A 299 -32.99 5.64 6.90
C CYS A 299 -33.13 6.76 7.96
N VAL A 300 -33.76 6.47 9.10
CA VAL A 300 -34.02 7.48 10.15
C VAL A 300 -32.77 7.84 10.98
N SER A 301 -31.67 7.09 10.86
CA SER A 301 -30.39 7.49 11.47
C SER A 301 -29.91 8.84 10.91
N CYS A 302 -30.21 9.13 9.64
CA CYS A 302 -29.94 10.43 9.00
C CYS A 302 -31.23 11.24 8.77
N HIS A 303 -32.32 10.60 8.36
CA HIS A 303 -33.60 11.23 8.05
C HIS A 303 -34.56 11.24 9.25
N ALA A 304 -34.12 11.82 10.37
CA ALA A 304 -34.92 11.88 11.59
C ALA A 304 -36.25 12.63 11.44
N THR A 305 -36.32 13.62 10.53
CA THR A 305 -37.53 14.43 10.30
C THR A 305 -38.65 13.62 9.65
N PRO A 306 -38.46 12.94 8.50
CA PRO A 306 -39.46 12.00 7.96
C PRO A 306 -39.94 10.95 8.97
N GLY A 307 -39.03 10.34 9.75
CA GLY A 307 -39.40 9.38 10.80
C GLY A 307 -40.36 9.99 11.82
N LYS A 308 -40.03 11.17 12.36
CA LYS A 308 -40.90 11.90 13.30
C LYS A 308 -42.26 12.28 12.69
N GLN A 309 -42.29 12.68 11.41
CA GLN A 309 -43.55 13.03 10.73
C GLN A 309 -44.48 11.82 10.62
N LEU A 310 -43.96 10.66 10.22
CA LEU A 310 -44.73 9.41 10.13
C LEU A 310 -45.21 8.92 11.51
N ASP A 311 -44.40 9.11 12.56
CA ASP A 311 -44.76 8.74 13.93
C ASP A 311 -45.83 9.68 14.52
N GLN A 312 -45.73 10.99 14.26
CA GLN A 312 -46.68 12.00 14.75
C GLN A 312 -47.99 12.02 13.96
N HIS A 313 -47.94 11.64 12.68
CA HIS A 313 -49.08 11.67 11.76
C HIS A 313 -49.21 10.34 11.02
N PRO A 314 -49.63 9.25 11.71
CA PRO A 314 -49.69 7.93 11.11
C PRO A 314 -50.60 7.87 9.88
N THR A 315 -50.12 7.19 8.83
CA THR A 315 -50.85 6.92 7.59
C THR A 315 -50.60 5.48 7.15
N ALA A 316 -51.19 5.04 6.03
CA ALA A 316 -50.86 3.73 5.47
C ALA A 316 -49.36 3.58 5.15
N HIS A 317 -48.67 4.65 4.80
CA HIS A 317 -47.23 4.65 4.54
C HIS A 317 -46.37 4.49 5.81
N THR A 318 -46.95 4.59 7.01
CA THR A 318 -46.19 4.38 8.26
C THR A 318 -45.75 2.93 8.44
N GLU A 319 -46.49 1.99 7.83
CA GLU A 319 -46.24 0.55 7.86
C GLU A 319 -45.40 0.05 6.66
N MET A 320 -45.09 0.92 5.70
CA MET A 320 -44.25 0.59 4.54
C MET A 320 -42.79 0.83 4.86
N ASP A 321 -41.90 0.04 4.26
CA ASP A 321 -40.47 0.29 4.33
C ASP A 321 -40.09 1.49 3.43
N CYS A 322 -39.04 2.21 3.81
CA CYS A 322 -38.69 3.46 3.11
C CYS A 322 -38.29 3.22 1.65
N ASN A 323 -37.67 2.08 1.34
CA ASN A 323 -37.24 1.69 -0.01
C ASN A 323 -38.42 1.36 -0.96
N GLU A 324 -39.64 1.20 -0.45
CA GLU A 324 -40.82 1.03 -1.31
C GLU A 324 -41.14 2.32 -2.10
N CYS A 325 -40.75 3.49 -1.56
CA CYS A 325 -40.83 4.77 -2.27
C CYS A 325 -39.45 5.35 -2.64
N HIS A 326 -38.41 5.05 -1.86
CA HIS A 326 -37.03 5.50 -2.07
C HIS A 326 -36.17 4.35 -2.60
N GLN A 327 -36.42 3.93 -3.84
CA GLN A 327 -35.77 2.76 -4.43
C GLN A 327 -34.26 2.92 -4.63
N GLN A 328 -33.81 4.16 -4.81
CA GLN A 328 -32.39 4.51 -4.88
C GLN A 328 -32.07 5.53 -3.79
N HIS A 329 -30.88 5.40 -3.21
CA HIS A 329 -30.44 6.33 -2.19
C HIS A 329 -30.33 7.76 -2.75
N GLY A 330 -31.12 8.68 -2.18
CA GLY A 330 -31.20 10.08 -2.64
C GLY A 330 -32.27 10.33 -3.69
N ASP A 331 -33.00 9.31 -4.14
CA ASP A 331 -34.13 9.45 -5.06
C ASP A 331 -35.47 9.17 -4.36
N ALA A 332 -36.57 9.66 -4.96
CA ALA A 332 -37.92 9.45 -4.46
C ALA A 332 -38.90 9.31 -5.61
N MET A 333 -39.73 8.27 -5.54
CA MET A 333 -40.85 8.02 -6.44
C MET A 333 -41.89 9.16 -6.40
N GLU A 334 -42.51 9.47 -7.54
CA GLU A 334 -43.63 10.40 -7.58
C GLU A 334 -44.92 9.75 -7.04
N CYS A 335 -45.77 10.52 -6.36
CA CYS A 335 -47.04 9.99 -5.82
C CYS A 335 -47.95 9.39 -6.91
N LEU A 336 -47.87 9.92 -8.14
CA LEU A 336 -48.70 9.49 -9.26
C LEU A 336 -48.36 8.09 -9.79
N GLU A 337 -47.23 7.51 -9.36
CA GLU A 337 -46.89 6.12 -9.70
C GLU A 337 -47.80 5.11 -8.98
N CYS A 338 -48.36 5.48 -7.83
CA CYS A 338 -49.27 4.63 -7.04
C CYS A 338 -50.67 5.24 -6.83
N HIS A 339 -50.83 6.57 -6.96
CA HIS A 339 -52.08 7.28 -6.66
C HIS A 339 -52.62 8.05 -7.86
N ASP A 340 -53.93 7.99 -8.07
CA ASP A 340 -54.61 8.85 -9.04
C ASP A 340 -54.77 10.28 -8.52
N GLY A 341 -54.65 11.25 -9.42
CA GLY A 341 -54.93 12.66 -9.13
C GLY A 341 -56.43 12.95 -8.95
N HIS A 342 -56.75 14.09 -8.32
CA HIS A 342 -58.15 14.54 -8.17
C HIS A 342 -58.73 15.16 -9.46
N SER A 343 -57.91 15.38 -10.49
CA SER A 343 -58.32 15.69 -11.86
C SER A 343 -57.30 15.14 -12.86
N ALA A 344 -57.68 15.04 -14.13
CA ALA A 344 -56.84 14.46 -15.18
C ALA A 344 -55.64 15.36 -15.55
N GLU A 345 -55.69 16.63 -15.17
CA GLU A 345 -54.68 17.65 -15.50
C GLU A 345 -53.67 17.88 -14.36
N MET A 346 -53.88 17.26 -13.19
CA MET A 346 -52.97 17.41 -12.04
C MET A 346 -51.67 16.65 -12.29
N ASN A 347 -50.54 17.33 -12.04
CA ASN A 347 -49.22 16.71 -11.99
C ASN A 347 -48.69 16.64 -10.55
N TYR A 348 -47.54 15.99 -10.34
CA TYR A 348 -46.94 15.81 -9.02
C TYR A 348 -46.71 17.12 -8.26
N ASN A 349 -46.27 18.20 -8.92
CA ASN A 349 -46.07 19.50 -8.26
C ASN A 349 -47.40 20.12 -7.79
N ASP A 350 -48.53 19.79 -8.43
CA ASP A 350 -49.83 20.24 -7.97
C ASP A 350 -50.21 19.58 -6.64
N CYS A 351 -49.85 18.30 -6.45
CA CYS A 351 -50.06 17.56 -5.20
C CYS A 351 -49.35 18.23 -4.02
N LEU A 352 -48.10 18.66 -4.22
CA LEU A 352 -47.24 19.27 -3.19
C LEU A 352 -47.76 20.62 -2.67
N ASN A 353 -48.72 21.24 -3.35
CA ASN A 353 -49.36 22.47 -2.87
C ASN A 353 -50.31 22.22 -1.69
N CYS A 354 -50.73 20.97 -1.47
CA CYS A 354 -51.70 20.57 -0.47
C CYS A 354 -51.17 19.42 0.42
N HIS A 355 -50.60 18.39 -0.19
CA HIS A 355 -50.07 17.21 0.48
C HIS A 355 -48.57 17.37 0.69
N GLN A 356 -48.11 17.11 1.90
CA GLN A 356 -46.67 17.04 2.19
C GLN A 356 -46.24 15.57 2.26
N PRO A 357 -45.10 15.19 1.66
CA PRO A 357 -44.52 13.87 1.85
C PRO A 357 -44.39 13.53 3.35
N HIS A 358 -44.52 12.25 3.69
CA HIS A 358 -44.46 11.73 5.08
C HIS A 358 -45.55 12.21 6.04
N GLN A 359 -46.45 13.10 5.61
CA GLN A 359 -47.62 13.55 6.38
C GLN A 359 -48.78 14.00 5.45
N PRO A 360 -49.18 13.19 4.45
CA PRO A 360 -50.09 13.64 3.38
C PRO A 360 -51.48 14.04 3.86
N LEU A 361 -51.90 13.62 5.06
CA LEU A 361 -53.18 14.01 5.66
C LEU A 361 -53.15 15.40 6.31
N GLN A 362 -51.96 15.94 6.60
CA GLN A 362 -51.79 17.28 7.13
C GLN A 362 -51.78 18.31 5.99
N LEU A 363 -52.99 18.66 5.53
CA LEU A 363 -53.17 19.62 4.45
C LEU A 363 -52.74 21.03 4.88
N GLN A 364 -51.59 21.46 4.39
CA GLN A 364 -51.05 22.80 4.58
C GLN A 364 -50.85 23.45 3.22
N PHE A 365 -51.33 24.68 3.09
CA PHE A 365 -51.18 25.44 1.85
C PHE A 365 -49.85 26.17 1.89
N GLY A 366 -48.98 25.91 0.93
CA GLY A 366 -47.68 26.57 0.84
C GLY A 366 -47.79 28.09 0.62
N ASP A 367 -46.70 28.81 0.88
CA ASP A 367 -46.64 30.28 0.76
C ASP A 367 -46.91 30.80 -0.66
N ARG A 368 -46.71 29.94 -1.68
CA ARG A 368 -46.99 30.24 -3.09
C ARG A 368 -48.49 30.28 -3.43
N GLY A 369 -49.35 29.84 -2.50
CA GLY A 369 -50.79 29.78 -2.68
C GLY A 369 -51.25 28.63 -3.56
N VAL A 370 -52.55 28.32 -3.48
CA VAL A 370 -53.21 27.27 -4.29
C VAL A 370 -54.16 27.94 -5.27
N LYS A 371 -53.99 27.68 -6.56
CA LYS A 371 -54.89 28.18 -7.60
C LYS A 371 -56.30 27.66 -7.36
N GLN A 372 -57.32 28.52 -7.46
CA GLN A 372 -58.72 28.15 -7.26
C GLN A 372 -59.21 26.95 -8.10
N GLN A 373 -58.64 26.73 -9.29
CA GLN A 373 -58.99 25.58 -10.14
C GLN A 373 -58.63 24.24 -9.46
N LEU A 374 -57.50 24.20 -8.73
CA LEU A 374 -57.08 23.00 -7.99
C LEU A 374 -58.05 22.72 -6.83
N CYS A 375 -58.53 23.75 -6.14
CA CYS A 375 -59.59 23.60 -5.12
C CYS A 375 -60.88 23.05 -5.75
N GLY A 376 -61.18 23.45 -7.00
CA GLY A 376 -62.34 23.00 -7.77
C GLY A 376 -62.37 21.51 -8.09
N SER A 377 -61.23 20.82 -8.05
CA SER A 377 -61.18 19.35 -8.23
C SER A 377 -62.08 18.63 -7.21
N CYS A 378 -62.09 19.10 -5.96
CA CYS A 378 -62.96 18.62 -4.87
C CYS A 378 -64.18 19.54 -4.64
N HIS A 379 -64.03 20.86 -4.76
CA HIS A 379 -65.04 21.87 -4.45
C HIS A 379 -65.75 22.43 -5.70
N ARG A 380 -66.19 21.54 -6.59
CA ARG A 380 -66.80 21.90 -7.90
C ARG A 380 -67.92 22.93 -7.77
N VAL A 381 -68.84 22.71 -6.82
CA VAL A 381 -70.01 23.57 -6.60
C VAL A 381 -69.59 24.97 -6.15
N GLN A 382 -68.69 25.08 -5.17
CA GLN A 382 -68.25 26.36 -4.63
C GLN A 382 -67.45 27.15 -5.67
N LEU A 383 -66.59 26.49 -6.45
CA LEU A 383 -65.87 27.13 -7.55
C LEU A 383 -66.87 27.67 -8.59
N THR A 384 -67.84 26.84 -9.03
CA THR A 384 -68.88 27.28 -9.98
C THR A 384 -69.70 28.44 -9.44
N GLN A 385 -70.00 28.48 -8.14
CA GLN A 385 -70.71 29.60 -7.52
C GLN A 385 -69.86 30.88 -7.54
N LEU A 386 -68.59 30.79 -7.15
CA LEU A 386 -67.68 31.93 -7.05
C LEU A 386 -67.40 32.57 -8.42
N VAL A 387 -67.09 31.76 -9.43
CA VAL A 387 -66.80 32.26 -10.79
C VAL A 387 -68.01 32.89 -11.48
N ASN A 388 -69.23 32.51 -11.08
CA ASN A 388 -70.47 33.08 -11.61
C ASN A 388 -71.04 34.19 -10.72
N ASN A 389 -70.38 34.53 -9.62
CA ASN A 389 -70.80 35.60 -8.72
C ASN A 389 -70.46 36.96 -9.37
N THR A 390 -71.36 37.94 -9.24
CA THR A 390 -71.18 39.29 -9.81
C THR A 390 -70.57 40.29 -8.83
N SER A 391 -70.34 39.91 -7.57
CA SER A 391 -69.67 40.73 -6.57
C SER A 391 -68.14 40.66 -6.69
N LEU A 392 -67.43 41.60 -6.06
CA LEU A 392 -65.96 41.62 -6.01
C LEU A 392 -65.35 40.36 -5.35
N HIS A 393 -66.15 39.54 -4.67
CA HIS A 393 -65.67 38.26 -4.14
C HIS A 393 -65.25 37.30 -5.26
N ALA A 394 -65.81 37.42 -6.47
CA ALA A 394 -65.45 36.58 -7.61
C ALA A 394 -63.99 36.77 -8.06
N GLU A 395 -63.35 37.88 -7.68
CA GLU A 395 -61.94 38.18 -7.99
C GLU A 395 -60.96 37.63 -6.94
N LEU A 396 -61.46 37.06 -5.83
CA LEU A 396 -60.63 36.56 -4.74
C LEU A 396 -60.30 35.07 -4.93
N GLU A 397 -59.02 34.72 -4.80
CA GLU A 397 -58.59 33.33 -4.72
C GLU A 397 -59.07 32.67 -3.41
N CYS A 398 -59.36 31.36 -3.45
CA CYS A 398 -59.93 30.63 -2.32
C CYS A 398 -59.09 30.79 -1.03
N ILE A 399 -57.76 30.80 -1.16
CA ILE A 399 -56.82 30.92 -0.04
C ILE A 399 -56.88 32.26 0.70
N VAL A 400 -57.50 33.29 0.11
CA VAL A 400 -57.73 34.58 0.78
C VAL A 400 -58.68 34.37 1.96
N CYS A 401 -59.72 33.55 1.78
CA CYS A 401 -60.70 33.20 2.80
C CYS A 401 -60.33 31.94 3.58
N HIS A 402 -59.66 30.97 2.94
CA HIS A 402 -59.25 29.69 3.52
C HIS A 402 -57.75 29.66 3.82
N LYS A 403 -57.30 30.54 4.72
CA LYS A 403 -55.88 30.79 4.95
C LYS A 403 -55.14 29.61 5.60
N ARG A 404 -53.92 29.35 5.10
CA ARG A 404 -52.83 28.52 5.67
C ARG A 404 -53.11 27.02 5.86
N THR A 405 -54.33 26.63 6.22
CA THR A 405 -54.70 25.23 6.46
C THR A 405 -56.09 24.95 5.91
N HIS A 406 -56.29 23.72 5.46
CA HIS A 406 -57.60 23.28 4.99
C HIS A 406 -58.64 23.32 6.12
N LYS A 407 -59.90 23.59 5.78
CA LYS A 407 -61.06 23.76 6.69
C LYS A 407 -61.09 25.03 7.56
N VAL A 408 -60.13 25.95 7.41
CA VAL A 408 -60.26 27.30 8.01
C VAL A 408 -61.33 28.08 7.25
N ILE A 409 -62.27 28.70 7.96
CA ILE A 409 -63.30 29.56 7.37
C ILE A 409 -63.26 30.90 8.11
N LEU A 410 -62.92 31.98 7.40
CA LEU A 410 -63.02 33.33 7.95
C LEU A 410 -64.48 33.79 8.07
N THR A 411 -64.77 34.59 9.10
CA THR A 411 -66.06 35.25 9.25
C THR A 411 -66.09 36.56 8.45
N CYS A 412 -67.28 37.06 8.14
CA CYS A 412 -67.46 38.32 7.41
C CYS A 412 -66.77 39.50 8.13
N ASP A 413 -66.82 39.50 9.46
CA ASP A 413 -66.26 40.56 10.31
C ASP A 413 -64.74 40.64 10.23
N ASN A 414 -64.06 39.54 9.86
CA ASN A 414 -62.61 39.56 9.65
C ASN A 414 -62.16 40.50 8.52
N CYS A 415 -63.08 40.91 7.62
CA CYS A 415 -62.78 41.80 6.49
C CYS A 415 -63.67 43.04 6.42
N HIS A 416 -64.96 42.92 6.79
CA HIS A 416 -65.96 43.96 6.50
C HIS A 416 -66.37 44.82 7.70
N GLY A 417 -65.99 44.46 8.94
CA GLY A 417 -66.46 45.16 10.13
C GLY A 417 -67.99 45.20 10.21
N GLU A 418 -68.56 46.34 10.65
CA GLU A 418 -70.01 46.54 10.72
C GLU A 418 -70.51 47.48 9.59
N PRO A 419 -70.92 46.96 8.42
CA PRO A 419 -71.36 47.79 7.29
C PRO A 419 -72.78 48.37 7.44
N HIS A 420 -73.48 48.02 8.51
CA HIS A 420 -74.87 48.40 8.78
C HIS A 420 -74.97 49.05 10.17
N ASP A 421 -76.10 49.71 10.45
CA ASP A 421 -76.40 50.22 11.80
C ASP A 421 -76.37 49.08 12.84
N SER A 422 -75.84 49.39 14.02
CA SER A 422 -75.62 48.43 15.11
C SER A 422 -76.90 47.69 15.56
N ARG A 423 -78.09 48.26 15.38
CA ARG A 423 -79.35 47.52 15.64
C ARG A 423 -79.56 46.33 14.70
N MET A 424 -79.15 46.42 13.43
CA MET A 424 -79.29 45.29 12.50
C MET A 424 -78.39 44.13 12.91
N HIS A 425 -77.15 44.41 13.30
CA HIS A 425 -76.20 43.38 13.77
C HIS A 425 -76.61 42.75 15.11
N GLN A 426 -77.24 43.53 16.00
CA GLN A 426 -77.81 43.00 17.26
C GLN A 426 -78.99 42.05 17.01
N GLN A 427 -79.83 42.34 16.01
CA GLN A 427 -81.00 41.50 15.70
C GLN A 427 -80.68 40.31 14.78
N PHE A 428 -79.70 40.46 13.90
CA PHE A 428 -79.33 39.46 12.89
C PHE A 428 -77.82 39.19 12.91
N THR A 429 -77.41 38.27 13.78
CA THR A 429 -75.98 37.89 13.97
C THR A 429 -75.40 37.01 12.85
N ASN A 430 -76.21 36.60 11.86
CA ASN A 430 -75.75 35.78 10.74
C ASN A 430 -76.06 36.46 9.41
N CYS A 431 -75.02 37.03 8.80
CA CYS A 431 -75.07 37.77 7.54
C CYS A 431 -75.66 36.94 6.38
N SER A 432 -75.44 35.62 6.37
CA SER A 432 -75.91 34.71 5.33
C SER A 432 -77.43 34.60 5.22
N LYS A 433 -78.18 35.01 6.26
CA LYS A 433 -79.65 35.02 6.18
C LYS A 433 -80.18 36.00 5.13
N CYS A 434 -79.43 37.07 4.85
CA CYS A 434 -79.77 38.05 3.82
C CYS A 434 -78.83 37.93 2.61
N HIS A 435 -77.53 37.73 2.84
CA HIS A 435 -76.50 37.79 1.80
C HIS A 435 -76.06 36.43 1.24
N LYS A 436 -76.74 35.33 1.61
CA LYS A 436 -76.40 33.92 1.28
C LYS A 436 -75.03 33.47 1.80
N GLY A 437 -73.93 33.94 1.25
CA GLY A 437 -72.57 33.55 1.65
C GLY A 437 -71.51 33.99 0.64
N PRO A 438 -70.22 33.93 1.00
CA PRO A 438 -69.14 34.57 0.24
C PRO A 438 -68.99 34.02 -1.19
N HIS A 439 -69.24 32.72 -1.41
CA HIS A 439 -69.17 32.11 -2.74
C HIS A 439 -70.33 32.50 -3.67
N ASN A 440 -71.46 32.97 -3.14
CA ASN A 440 -72.65 33.34 -3.93
C ASN A 440 -73.32 34.57 -3.29
N LEU A 441 -72.50 35.58 -3.02
CA LEU A 441 -72.91 36.77 -2.30
C LEU A 441 -73.93 37.53 -3.15
N ARG A 442 -75.07 37.86 -2.56
CA ARG A 442 -76.10 38.69 -3.20
C ARG A 442 -76.27 39.99 -2.43
N ASN A 443 -76.35 41.07 -3.20
CA ASN A 443 -76.71 42.40 -2.70
C ASN A 443 -78.18 42.45 -2.32
#